data_AF-A0A423UL49-F1
#
_entry.id   AF-A0A423UL49-F1
#
_cell.length_a   1.000
_cell.length_b   1.000
_cell.length_c   1.000
_cell.angle_alpha   90.00
_cell.angle_beta   90.00
_cell.angle_gamma   90.00
#
_symmetry.space_group_name_H-M   'P 1'
#
loop_
_entity.id
_entity.type
_entity.pdbx_description
1 polymer ?
#
loop_
_entity_poly.entity_id
_entity_poly.type
_entity_poly.pdbx_seq_one_letter_code
_entity_poly.pdbx_strand_id
1 'polypeptide(L)'
;MNNKPAVITLSIGVLFLVATLAFAFNLGGVSDALPLGAQAAFGLGGCAFALIVCGLFALAHKPTRKELVEQNDERNVAIGNLAATRAFTLFSVLVPVTALVLWVLGQVTLVGMLVFVGIEVVAFIAYVAFIAKAQKTM
;
A
#
# COMPACT_ATOMS: atom_id res chain seq x y z
N MET A 1 -7.65 2.24 19.73
CA MET A 1 -7.39 2.02 18.29
C MET A 1 -6.56 0.75 18.11
N ASN A 2 -6.96 -0.14 17.20
CA ASN A 2 -6.19 -1.35 16.89
C ASN A 2 -5.00 -0.95 16.00
N ASN A 3 -3.81 -0.84 16.57
CA ASN A 3 -2.62 -0.40 15.84
C ASN A 3 -1.99 -1.52 15.01
N LYS A 4 -2.51 -2.76 15.08
CA LYS A 4 -2.00 -3.92 14.35
C LYS A 4 -1.77 -3.67 12.85
N PRO A 5 -2.71 -3.13 12.05
CA PRO A 5 -2.47 -2.87 10.63
C PRO A 5 -1.31 -1.89 10.41
N ALA A 6 -1.24 -0.80 11.17
CA ALA A 6 -0.16 0.18 11.06
C ALA A 6 1.21 -0.42 11.43
N VAL A 7 1.26 -1.26 12.46
CA VAL A 7 2.48 -1.98 12.86
C VAL A 7 2.90 -2.99 11.78
N ILE A 8 1.95 -3.70 11.16
CA ILE A 8 2.25 -4.62 10.05
C ILE A 8 2.83 -3.83 8.87
N THR A 9 2.21 -2.72 8.48
CA THR A 9 2.70 -1.85 7.39
C THR A 9 4.11 -1.35 7.68
N LEU A 10 4.38 -0.90 8.91
CA LEU A 10 5.72 -0.46 9.31
C LEU A 10 6.73 -1.59 9.30
N SER A 11 6.39 -2.76 9.83
CA SER A 11 7.29 -3.92 9.86
C SER A 11 7.70 -4.35 8.44
N ILE A 12 6.76 -4.36 7.49
CA ILE A 12 7.07 -4.63 6.08
C ILE A 12 7.94 -3.51 5.49
N GLY A 13 7.64 -2.25 5.81
CA GLY A 13 8.45 -1.11 5.39
C GLY A 13 9.90 -1.18 5.87
N VAL A 14 10.12 -1.55 7.14
CA VAL A 14 11.45 -1.76 7.72
C VAL A 14 12.16 -2.95 7.05
N LEU A 15 11.44 -4.04 6.77
CA LEU A 15 12.01 -5.18 6.06
C LEU A 15 12.49 -4.78 4.64
N PHE A 16 11.70 -3.99 3.91
CA PHE A 16 12.11 -3.45 2.61
C PHE A 16 13.24 -2.42 2.73
N LEU A 17 13.31 -1.65 3.81
CA LEU A 17 14.44 -0.77 4.06
C LEU A 17 15.74 -1.55 4.25
N VAL A 18 15.71 -2.63 5.04
CA VAL A 18 16.86 -3.52 5.23
C VAL A 18 17.28 -4.16 3.90
N ALA A 19 16.32 -4.66 3.12
CA ALA A 19 16.59 -5.20 1.79
C ALA A 19 17.21 -4.14 0.86
N THR A 20 16.69 -2.91 0.89
CA THR A 20 17.23 -1.77 0.13
C THR A 20 18.69 -1.53 0.47
N LEU A 21 19.06 -1.51 1.75
CA LEU A 21 20.45 -1.31 2.19
C LEU A 21 21.34 -2.49 1.75
N ALA A 22 20.82 -3.72 1.82
CA ALA A 22 21.54 -4.91 1.36
C ALA A 22 21.91 -4.82 -0.13
N PHE A 23 20.94 -4.42 -0.98
CA PHE A 23 21.17 -4.20 -2.40
C PHE A 23 21.99 -2.93 -2.69
N ALA A 24 21.82 -1.84 -1.94
CA ALA A 24 22.57 -0.60 -2.18
C ALA A 24 24.06 -0.75 -1.88
N PHE A 25 24.42 -1.50 -0.84
CA PHE A 25 25.81 -1.72 -0.41
C PHE A 25 26.39 -3.07 -0.87
N ASN A 26 25.64 -3.81 -1.69
CA ASN A 26 26.02 -5.15 -2.17
C ASN A 26 26.47 -6.09 -1.03
N LEU A 27 25.76 -6.06 0.10
CA LEU A 27 26.09 -6.85 1.28
C LEU A 27 26.01 -8.35 0.94
N GLY A 28 27.15 -9.04 0.97
CA GLY A 28 27.22 -10.47 0.64
C GLY A 28 27.00 -10.80 -0.84
N GLY A 29 27.19 -9.85 -1.76
CA GLY A 29 27.07 -10.08 -3.21
C GLY A 29 25.63 -10.15 -3.74
N VAL A 30 24.64 -9.75 -2.93
CA VAL A 30 23.21 -9.85 -3.27
C VAL A 30 22.81 -9.05 -4.52
N SER A 31 23.54 -8.00 -4.85
CA SER A 31 23.26 -7.19 -6.04
C SER A 31 23.73 -7.85 -7.32
N ASP A 32 24.82 -8.62 -7.22
CA ASP A 32 25.39 -9.34 -8.36
C ASP A 32 24.60 -10.63 -8.66
N ALA A 33 23.82 -11.11 -7.68
CA ALA A 33 22.94 -12.26 -7.84
C ALA A 33 21.72 -11.99 -8.74
N LEU A 34 21.41 -10.73 -9.03
CA LEU A 34 20.29 -10.34 -9.89
C LEU A 34 20.77 -9.48 -11.07
N PRO A 35 20.24 -9.70 -12.29
CA PRO A 35 20.62 -8.92 -13.48
C PRO A 35 20.30 -7.41 -13.35
N LEU A 36 19.45 -7.02 -12.41
CA LEU A 36 19.06 -5.64 -12.11
C LEU A 36 19.24 -5.29 -10.61
N GLY A 37 20.17 -5.95 -9.90
CA GLY A 37 20.30 -5.81 -8.45
C GLY A 37 20.53 -4.36 -7.96
N ALA A 38 21.30 -3.56 -8.70
CA ALA A 38 21.49 -2.14 -8.38
C ALA A 38 20.20 -1.31 -8.56
N GLN A 39 19.37 -1.63 -9.57
CA GLN A 39 18.05 -0.99 -9.73
C GLN A 39 17.05 -1.48 -8.69
N ALA A 40 17.19 -2.73 -8.22
CA ALA A 40 16.34 -3.28 -7.17
C ALA A 40 16.43 -2.47 -5.87
N ALA A 41 17.59 -1.89 -5.55
CA ALA A 41 17.73 -0.97 -4.41
C ALA A 41 16.78 0.24 -4.51
N PHE A 42 16.66 0.86 -5.69
CA PHE A 42 15.76 2.01 -5.87
C PHE A 42 14.28 1.59 -5.80
N GLY A 43 13.92 0.46 -6.40
CA GLY A 43 12.56 -0.08 -6.34
C GLY A 43 12.14 -0.45 -4.91
N LEU A 44 12.98 -1.20 -4.21
CA LEU A 44 12.76 -1.57 -2.81
C LEU A 44 12.75 -0.34 -1.90
N GLY A 45 13.61 0.64 -2.16
CA GLY A 45 13.69 1.89 -1.39
C GLY A 45 12.43 2.74 -1.53
N GLY A 46 11.90 2.86 -2.75
CA GLY A 46 10.62 3.53 -3.00
C GLY A 46 9.46 2.85 -2.27
N CYS A 47 9.39 1.52 -2.30
CA CYS A 47 8.40 0.75 -1.55
C CYS A 47 8.56 0.90 -0.03
N ALA A 48 9.79 0.85 0.47
CA ALA A 48 10.08 1.06 1.90
C ALA A 48 9.62 2.45 2.36
N PHE A 49 9.96 3.49 1.59
CA PHE A 49 9.52 4.86 1.87
C PHE A 49 8.01 4.97 1.95
N ALA A 50 7.29 4.47 0.93
CA ALA A 50 5.83 4.53 0.91
C ALA A 50 5.19 3.82 2.12
N LEU A 51 5.65 2.61 2.45
CA LEU A 51 5.13 1.83 3.58
C LEU A 51 5.43 2.49 4.93
N ILE A 52 6.65 3.01 5.11
CA ILE A 52 7.05 3.69 6.34
C ILE A 52 6.21 4.96 6.52
N VAL A 53 6.08 5.80 5.48
CA VAL A 53 5.27 7.02 5.54
C VAL A 53 3.83 6.68 5.89
N CYS A 54 3.19 5.76 5.15
CA CYS A 54 1.82 5.34 5.43
C CYS A 54 1.64 4.82 6.87
N GLY A 55 2.55 3.98 7.33
CA GLY A 55 2.50 3.41 8.68
C GLY A 55 2.76 4.44 9.79
N LEU A 56 3.69 5.38 9.58
CA LEU A 56 3.93 6.48 10.52
C LEU A 56 2.72 7.41 10.63
N PHE A 57 2.11 7.80 9.51
CA PHE A 57 0.90 8.63 9.54
C PHE A 57 -0.28 7.91 10.18
N ALA A 58 -0.41 6.59 9.96
CA ALA A 58 -1.43 5.78 10.63
C ALA A 58 -1.22 5.71 12.15
N LEU A 59 0.03 5.69 12.64
CA LEU A 59 0.34 5.76 14.08
C LEU A 59 0.24 7.18 14.67
N ALA A 60 0.58 8.19 13.86
CA ALA A 60 0.56 9.59 14.29
C ALA A 60 -0.85 10.17 14.38
N HIS A 61 -1.83 9.52 13.74
CA HIS A 61 -3.23 9.87 13.87
C HIS A 61 -3.69 9.65 15.33
N LYS A 62 -3.71 10.75 16.09
CA LYS A 62 -4.22 10.78 17.45
C LYS A 62 -5.72 11.03 17.40
N PRO A 63 -6.56 10.07 17.84
CA PRO A 63 -7.99 10.30 17.92
C PRO A 63 -8.28 11.50 18.81
N THR A 64 -9.18 12.36 18.38
CA THR A 64 -9.57 13.55 19.17
C THR A 64 -10.32 13.13 20.44
N ARG A 65 -10.43 14.00 21.45
CA ARG A 65 -11.19 13.70 22.69
C ARG A 65 -12.64 13.28 22.42
N LYS A 66 -13.27 13.83 21.37
CA LYS A 66 -14.62 13.43 20.94
C LYS A 66 -14.63 12.02 20.36
N GLU A 67 -13.60 11.67 19.59
CA GLU A 67 -13.41 10.35 18.98
C GLU A 67 -13.12 9.25 20.01
N LEU A 68 -12.51 9.60 21.15
CA LEU A 68 -12.15 8.68 22.22
C LEU A 68 -13.34 8.30 23.13
N VAL A 69 -14.29 9.22 23.33
CA VAL A 69 -15.50 8.95 24.13
C VAL A 69 -16.51 8.10 23.35
N GLU A 70 -16.51 8.21 22.02
CA GLU A 70 -17.45 7.56 21.10
C GLU A 70 -16.75 6.59 20.13
N GLN A 71 -15.61 5.99 20.50
CA GLN A 71 -14.78 5.21 19.55
C GLN A 71 -15.48 3.96 18.99
N ASN A 72 -16.44 3.40 19.73
CA ASN A 72 -17.28 2.27 19.31
C ASN A 72 -18.67 2.71 18.84
N ASP A 73 -18.94 4.01 18.76
CA ASP A 73 -20.18 4.53 18.19
C ASP A 73 -20.20 4.30 16.67
N GLU A 74 -21.36 3.90 16.15
CA GLU A 74 -21.58 3.62 14.74
C GLU A 74 -21.16 4.79 13.85
N ARG A 75 -21.30 6.03 14.32
CA ARG A 75 -20.92 7.25 13.58
C ARG A 75 -19.43 7.33 13.35
N ASN A 76 -18.62 6.97 14.33
CA ASN A 76 -17.17 7.04 14.24
C ASN A 76 -16.62 5.91 13.34
N VAL A 77 -17.24 4.73 13.43
CA VAL A 77 -16.98 3.61 12.50
C VAL A 77 -17.33 4.02 11.06
N ALA A 78 -18.47 4.70 10.87
CA ALA A 78 -18.88 5.20 9.55
C ALA A 78 -17.91 6.23 8.96
N ILE A 79 -17.39 7.16 9.77
CA ILE A 79 -16.38 8.14 9.34
C ILE A 79 -15.09 7.44 8.89
N GLY A 80 -14.60 6.47 9.66
CA GLY A 80 -13.42 5.68 9.30
C GLY A 80 -13.62 4.91 7.99
N ASN A 81 -14.78 4.26 7.82
CA ASN A 81 -15.13 3.55 6.60
C ASN A 81 -15.29 4.49 5.39
N LEU A 82 -15.83 5.70 5.60
CA LEU A 82 -15.93 6.72 4.56
C LEU A 82 -14.53 7.18 4.11
N ALA A 83 -13.62 7.46 5.06
CA ALA A 83 -12.25 7.85 4.75
C ALA A 83 -11.50 6.74 3.98
N ALA A 84 -11.63 5.48 4.41
CA ALA A 84 -11.05 4.33 3.72
C ALA A 84 -11.63 4.16 2.30
N THR A 85 -12.93 4.35 2.13
CA THR A 85 -13.59 4.29 0.80
C THR A 85 -13.07 5.40 -0.11
N ARG A 86 -12.95 6.63 0.38
CA ARG A 86 -12.40 7.76 -0.39
C ARG A 86 -10.94 7.50 -0.79
N ALA A 87 -10.13 6.95 0.10
CA ALA A 87 -8.76 6.56 -0.20
C ALA A 87 -8.71 5.46 -1.28
N PHE A 88 -9.58 4.45 -1.20
CA PHE A 88 -9.68 3.40 -2.22
C PHE A 88 -10.09 3.96 -3.58
N THR A 89 -11.10 4.84 -3.64
CA THR A 89 -11.49 5.52 -4.90
C THR A 89 -10.35 6.35 -5.48
N LEU A 90 -9.54 6.99 -4.64
CA LEU A 90 -8.36 7.71 -5.09
C LEU A 90 -7.31 6.76 -5.68
N PHE A 91 -7.04 5.64 -5.03
CA PHE A 91 -6.11 4.62 -5.54
C PHE A 91 -6.59 3.99 -6.86
N SER A 92 -7.89 3.69 -7.00
CA SER A 92 -8.47 3.12 -8.24
C SER A 92 -8.48 4.09 -9.43
N VAL A 93 -8.02 5.33 -9.25
CA VAL A 93 -7.83 6.29 -10.33
C VAL A 93 -6.35 6.56 -10.51
N LEU A 94 -5.62 6.77 -9.42
CA LEU A 94 -4.21 7.10 -9.49
C LEU A 94 -3.39 5.94 -10.06
N VAL A 95 -3.58 4.71 -9.59
CA VAL A 95 -2.80 3.53 -10.03
C VAL A 95 -2.84 3.29 -11.55
N PRO A 96 -4.01 3.24 -12.21
CA PRO A 96 -4.05 3.02 -13.66
C PRO A 96 -3.49 4.22 -14.44
N VAL A 97 -3.70 5.45 -13.94
CA VAL A 97 -3.16 6.65 -14.58
C VAL A 97 -1.63 6.66 -14.51
N THR A 98 -1.01 6.36 -13.36
CA THR A 98 0.45 6.26 -13.28
C THR A 98 0.98 5.08 -14.09
N ALA A 99 0.31 3.93 -14.10
CA ALA A 99 0.72 2.80 -14.94
C ALA A 99 0.72 3.17 -16.43
N LEU A 100 -0.31 3.88 -16.91
CA LEU A 100 -0.38 4.39 -18.28
C LEU A 100 0.74 5.39 -18.58
N VAL A 101 0.99 6.35 -17.68
CA VAL A 101 2.08 7.32 -17.84
C VAL A 101 3.43 6.62 -17.96
N LEU A 102 3.72 5.68 -17.05
CA LEU A 102 4.99 4.93 -17.08
C LEU A 102 5.12 4.07 -18.35
N TRP A 103 4.02 3.49 -18.84
CA TRP A 103 3.99 2.75 -20.10
C TRP A 103 4.30 3.63 -21.31
N VAL A 104 3.63 4.79 -21.43
CA VAL A 104 3.85 5.73 -22.54
C VAL A 104 5.27 6.30 -22.54
N LEU A 105 5.88 6.45 -21.35
CA LEU A 105 7.28 6.86 -21.18
C LEU A 105 8.30 5.72 -21.39
N GLY A 106 7.86 4.52 -21.75
CA GLY A 106 8.72 3.36 -21.97
C GLY A 106 9.42 2.84 -20.70
N GLN A 107 8.92 3.20 -19.52
CA GLN A 107 9.52 2.82 -18.23
C GLN A 107 9.04 1.47 -17.70
N VAL A 108 7.97 0.92 -18.27
CA VAL A 108 7.43 -0.40 -17.93
C VAL A 108 7.25 -1.24 -19.19
N THR A 109 7.46 -2.54 -19.09
CA THR A 109 7.15 -3.49 -20.17
C THR A 109 5.65 -3.73 -20.28
N LEU A 110 5.20 -4.32 -21.41
CA LEU A 110 3.78 -4.62 -21.62
C LEU A 110 3.26 -5.54 -20.52
N VAL A 111 4.08 -6.54 -20.18
CA VAL A 111 3.80 -7.47 -19.09
C VAL A 111 3.68 -6.72 -17.76
N GLY A 112 4.59 -5.80 -17.45
CA GLY A 112 4.51 -4.99 -16.23
C GLY A 112 3.24 -4.13 -16.16
N MET A 113 2.83 -3.53 -17.29
CA MET A 113 1.56 -2.79 -17.38
C MET A 113 0.36 -3.72 -17.08
N LEU A 114 0.30 -4.88 -17.74
CA LEU A 114 -0.78 -5.85 -17.54
C LEU A 114 -0.83 -6.37 -16.09
N VAL A 115 0.30 -6.46 -15.39
CA VAL A 115 0.35 -6.79 -13.96
C VAL A 115 -0.31 -5.69 -13.12
N PHE A 116 -0.01 -4.40 -13.35
CA PHE A 116 -0.67 -3.31 -12.64
C PHE A 116 -2.19 -3.31 -12.84
N VAL A 117 -2.65 -3.49 -14.08
CA VAL A 117 -4.09 -3.60 -14.39
C VAL A 117 -4.71 -4.84 -13.74
N GLY A 118 -4.02 -5.97 -13.78
CA GLY A 118 -4.49 -7.20 -13.14
C GLY A 118 -4.68 -7.04 -11.62
N ILE A 119 -3.73 -6.39 -10.94
CA ILE A 119 -3.83 -6.09 -9.50
C ILE A 119 -5.08 -5.25 -9.20
N GLU A 120 -5.34 -4.23 -10.01
CA GLU A 120 -6.49 -3.35 -9.82
C GLU A 120 -7.82 -4.09 -10.04
N VAL A 121 -7.92 -4.89 -11.10
CA VAL A 121 -9.11 -5.72 -11.37
C VAL A 121 -9.36 -6.69 -10.22
N VAL A 122 -8.32 -7.38 -9.73
CA VAL A 122 -8.44 -8.31 -8.59
C VAL A 122 -8.88 -7.58 -7.32
N ALA A 123 -8.32 -6.40 -7.04
CA ALA A 123 -8.71 -5.59 -5.88
C ALA A 123 -10.20 -5.18 -5.96
N PHE A 124 -10.67 -4.80 -7.14
CA PHE A 124 -12.07 -4.43 -7.34
C PHE A 124 -13.02 -5.64 -7.23
N ILE A 125 -12.63 -6.80 -7.78
CA ILE A 125 -13.38 -8.06 -7.60
C ILE A 125 -13.48 -8.41 -6.11
N ALA A 126 -12.39 -8.31 -5.36
CA ALA A 126 -12.37 -8.57 -3.93
C ALA A 126 -13.30 -7.60 -3.17
N TYR A 127 -13.30 -6.31 -3.51
CA TYR A 127 -14.22 -5.32 -2.97
C TYR A 127 -15.70 -5.73 -3.18
N VAL A 128 -16.07 -6.11 -4.41
CA VAL A 128 -17.43 -6.57 -4.72
C VAL A 128 -17.79 -7.83 -3.93
N ALA A 129 -16.87 -8.79 -3.84
CA ALA A 129 -17.07 -10.02 -3.08
C ALA A 129 -17.27 -9.75 -1.58
N PHE A 130 -16.50 -8.83 -0.99
CA PHE A 130 -16.63 -8.46 0.41
C PHE A 130 -17.95 -7.76 0.71
N ILE A 131 -18.41 -6.85 -0.17
CA ILE A 131 -19.74 -6.24 -0.02
C ILE A 131 -20.84 -7.28 -0.12
N ALA A 132 -20.80 -8.15 -1.13
CA ALA A 132 -21.81 -9.20 -1.31
C ALA A 132 -21.87 -10.15 -0.10
N LYS A 133 -20.71 -10.46 0.51
CA LYS A 133 -20.67 -11.25 1.75
C LYS A 133 -21.26 -10.47 2.93
N ALA A 134 -20.89 -9.20 3.10
CA ALA A 134 -21.37 -8.37 4.20
C ALA A 134 -22.90 -8.17 4.15
N GLN A 135 -23.46 -7.95 2.95
CA GLN A 135 -24.90 -7.82 2.71
C GLN A 135 -25.70 -9.10 3.02
N LYS A 136 -25.07 -10.28 2.94
CA LYS A 136 -25.73 -11.56 3.29
C LYS A 136 -25.76 -11.81 4.80
N THR A 137 -24.90 -11.14 5.55
CA THR A 137 -24.72 -11.34 7.00
C THR A 137 -25.35 -10.24 7.85
N MET A 138 -25.80 -9.15 7.23
CA MET A 138 -26.63 -8.10 7.84
C MET A 138 -28.10 -8.39 7.54
#